data_AF-A0ABD3WN93-F1
#
_entry.id   AF-A0ABD3WN93-F1
#
_cell.length_a   1.000
_cell.length_b   1.000
_cell.length_c   1.000
_cell.angle_alpha   90.00
_cell.angle_beta   90.00
_cell.angle_gamma   90.00
#
_symmetry.space_group_name_H-M   'P 1'
#
loop_
_entity.id
_entity.type
_entity.pdbx_description
1 polymer ?
#
loop_
_entity_poly.entity_id
_entity_poly.type
_entity_poly.pdbx_seq_one_letter_code
_entity_poly.pdbx_strand_id
1 'polypeptide(L)'
;MADFSITKRIARLPCGGCRSNCSNDCVKCSLCNNWYHRKCQQISADEMKIWNKIELGYVCVSCRTLDGIEFDYLMGMRRLKNVLAKLKTAVTRETLFKIEFKPVSDKDVVFPPVRVDAIAKEVMNKYFDEVIGDPIITTGNGNCLFNAVSLLLYGDESKSVQLRYHICLRMVRDSTSYMNHPHRKRIQCLSPSYEATCIDCATIGGFSSAWTILAICDITWRLVRILYPSVNGVNDFAHTSLNTTFEPSSVVPAGHSTINILWYVQGQLPKQGSWYAVNHFVHVLDMNASLRTL
;
A
#
# COMPACT_ATOMS: atom_id res chain seq x y z
N MET A 1 -4.52 -31.85 -0.83
CA MET A 1 -5.74 -31.18 -0.34
C MET A 1 -5.91 -31.54 1.13
N ALA A 2 -5.71 -30.60 2.04
CA ALA A 2 -5.90 -30.84 3.47
C ALA A 2 -7.39 -30.61 3.80
N ASP A 3 -7.99 -31.56 4.52
CA ASP A 3 -9.38 -31.55 4.96
C ASP A 3 -9.59 -30.46 6.04
N PHE A 4 -10.38 -29.43 5.72
CA PHE A 4 -10.65 -28.26 6.57
C PHE A 4 -12.00 -28.37 7.32
N SER A 5 -12.48 -29.57 7.64
CA SER A 5 -13.73 -29.75 8.41
C SER A 5 -13.52 -29.60 9.93
N ILE A 6 -13.80 -28.40 10.48
CA ILE A 6 -13.63 -28.03 11.90
C ILE A 6 -14.84 -28.41 12.78
N THR A 7 -15.39 -29.62 12.68
CA THR A 7 -16.45 -30.08 13.61
C THR A 7 -16.33 -31.53 14.10
N LYS A 8 -15.22 -32.23 13.84
CA LYS A 8 -14.92 -33.46 14.59
C LYS A 8 -14.53 -33.08 16.01
N ARG A 9 -15.24 -33.61 17.03
CA ARG A 9 -14.96 -33.46 18.47
C ARG A 9 -13.46 -33.25 18.70
N ILE A 10 -13.06 -32.01 18.95
CA ILE A 10 -11.66 -31.67 19.16
C ILE A 10 -11.28 -32.42 20.45
N ALA A 11 -10.35 -33.38 20.36
CA ALA A 11 -9.70 -33.94 21.54
C ALA A 11 -9.27 -32.76 22.43
N ARG A 12 -9.38 -32.87 23.76
CA ARG A 12 -9.12 -31.76 24.71
C ARG A 12 -7.68 -31.21 24.60
N LEU A 13 -7.37 -30.49 23.52
CA LEU A 13 -6.06 -29.96 23.18
C LEU A 13 -5.90 -28.62 23.89
N PRO A 14 -4.75 -28.33 24.49
CA PRO A 14 -4.54 -27.07 25.19
C PRO A 14 -4.54 -25.90 24.20
N CYS A 15 -5.27 -24.83 24.55
CA CYS A 15 -5.28 -23.58 23.83
C CYS A 15 -3.88 -22.96 23.81
N GLY A 16 -3.40 -22.53 22.64
CA GLY A 16 -2.11 -21.86 22.48
C GLY A 16 -2.01 -20.52 23.22
N GLY A 17 -3.13 -19.90 23.59
CA GLY A 17 -3.20 -18.66 24.37
C GLY A 17 -3.26 -18.89 25.88
N CYS A 18 -4.38 -19.45 26.38
CA CYS A 18 -4.64 -19.58 27.83
C CYS A 18 -4.26 -20.94 28.44
N ARG A 19 -3.74 -21.88 27.64
CA ARG A 19 -3.39 -23.26 28.03
C ARG A 19 -4.53 -24.14 28.54
N SER A 20 -5.74 -23.60 28.68
CA SER A 20 -6.95 -24.37 28.99
C SER A 20 -7.39 -25.19 27.79
N ASN A 21 -8.05 -26.33 28.02
CA ASN A 21 -8.48 -27.22 26.94
C ASN A 21 -9.49 -26.55 26.00
N CYS A 22 -9.21 -26.64 24.70
CA CYS A 22 -10.13 -26.31 23.63
C CYS A 22 -11.31 -27.28 23.66
N SER A 23 -12.51 -26.73 23.48
CA SER A 23 -13.76 -27.47 23.36
C SER A 23 -14.48 -27.00 22.09
N ASN A 24 -15.72 -26.54 22.20
CA ASN A 24 -16.41 -25.87 21.10
C ASN A 24 -15.86 -24.43 20.95
N ASP A 25 -16.07 -23.78 19.81
CA ASP A 25 -15.59 -22.40 19.52
C ASP A 25 -14.07 -22.21 19.54
N CYS A 26 -13.35 -23.16 18.93
CA CYS A 26 -11.92 -23.08 18.75
C CYS A 26 -11.55 -23.01 17.28
N VAL A 27 -10.41 -22.37 17.00
CA VAL A 27 -9.87 -22.18 15.66
C VAL A 27 -8.44 -22.68 15.63
N LYS A 28 -8.07 -23.40 14.57
CA LYS A 28 -6.71 -23.89 14.36
C LYS A 28 -5.91 -22.89 13.54
N CYS A 29 -4.74 -22.49 14.03
CA CYS A 29 -3.81 -21.69 13.25
C CYS A 29 -3.16 -22.54 12.16
N SER A 30 -3.16 -22.06 10.91
CA SER A 30 -2.56 -22.75 9.77
C SER A 30 -1.03 -22.72 9.77
N LEU A 31 -0.40 -21.82 10.54
CA LEU A 31 1.05 -21.69 10.62
C LEU A 31 1.67 -22.54 11.75
N CYS A 32 1.23 -22.33 13.00
CA CYS A 32 1.78 -23.06 14.14
C CYS A 32 1.01 -24.33 14.50
N ASN A 33 -0.08 -24.66 13.79
CA ASN A 33 -0.95 -25.82 14.05
C ASN A 33 -1.61 -25.88 15.44
N ASN A 34 -1.40 -24.88 16.30
CA ASN A 34 -2.04 -24.78 17.60
C ASN A 34 -3.52 -24.41 17.48
N TRP A 35 -4.33 -24.92 18.40
CA TRP A 35 -5.72 -24.52 18.57
C TRP A 35 -5.82 -23.33 19.52
N TYR A 36 -6.76 -22.44 19.25
CA TYR A 36 -7.02 -21.28 20.09
C TYR A 36 -8.51 -21.15 20.33
N HIS A 37 -8.91 -20.82 21.56
CA HIS A 37 -10.27 -20.36 21.80
C HIS A 37 -10.51 -19.08 21.01
N ARG A 38 -11.70 -18.97 20.42
CA ARG A 38 -12.17 -17.78 19.72
C ARG A 38 -11.92 -16.50 20.54
N LYS A 39 -12.24 -16.54 21.85
CA LYS A 39 -12.03 -15.42 22.79
C LYS A 39 -10.56 -15.06 23.00
N CYS A 40 -9.66 -16.05 23.11
CA CYS A 40 -8.22 -15.82 23.23
C CYS A 40 -7.62 -15.16 21.99
N GLN A 41 -8.32 -15.17 20.86
CA GLN A 41 -7.91 -14.51 19.63
C GLN A 41 -8.77 -13.29 19.29
N GLN A 42 -9.65 -12.88 20.21
CA GLN A 42 -10.55 -11.72 20.05
C GLN A 42 -11.44 -11.80 18.80
N ILE A 43 -11.78 -13.02 18.37
CA ILE A 43 -12.67 -13.25 17.23
C ILE A 43 -14.11 -13.18 17.77
N SER A 44 -15.03 -12.48 17.11
CA SER A 44 -16.47 -12.49 17.44
C SER A 44 -17.17 -13.74 16.91
N ALA A 45 -18.39 -14.03 17.40
CA ALA A 45 -19.15 -15.18 16.92
C ALA A 45 -19.48 -15.09 15.43
N ASP A 46 -19.76 -13.88 14.92
CA ASP A 46 -20.04 -13.65 13.52
C ASP A 46 -18.79 -13.76 12.64
N GLU A 47 -17.65 -13.24 13.11
CA GLU A 47 -16.38 -13.44 12.41
C GLU A 47 -16.02 -14.91 12.33
N MET A 48 -16.31 -15.71 13.36
CA MET A 48 -16.08 -17.15 13.33
C MET A 48 -16.85 -17.83 12.19
N LYS A 49 -18.08 -17.38 11.89
CA LYS A 49 -18.85 -17.87 10.73
C LYS A 49 -18.17 -17.52 9.41
N ILE A 50 -17.51 -16.37 9.32
CA ILE A 50 -16.74 -15.96 8.13
C ILE A 50 -15.45 -16.79 8.03
N TRP A 51 -14.72 -16.94 9.13
CA TRP A 51 -13.50 -17.76 9.20
C TRP A 51 -13.75 -19.19 8.74
N ASN A 52 -14.88 -19.78 9.11
CA ASN A 52 -15.27 -21.12 8.68
C ASN A 52 -15.55 -21.24 7.17
N LYS A 53 -15.78 -20.12 6.47
CA LYS A 53 -16.01 -20.08 5.02
C LYS A 53 -14.75 -19.74 4.23
N ILE A 54 -13.70 -19.25 4.87
CA ILE A 54 -12.46 -18.85 4.20
C ILE A 54 -11.55 -20.06 4.04
N GLU A 55 -11.26 -20.42 2.80
CA GLU A 55 -10.43 -21.59 2.45
C GLU A 55 -8.96 -21.49 2.88
N LEU A 56 -8.46 -20.28 3.16
CA LEU A 56 -7.03 -20.00 3.37
C LEU A 56 -6.54 -20.26 4.81
N GLY A 57 -7.40 -20.80 5.67
CA GLY A 57 -7.12 -21.07 7.08
C GLY A 57 -6.93 -19.80 7.92
N TYR A 58 -7.07 -19.95 9.23
CA TYR A 58 -6.86 -18.86 10.20
C TYR A 58 -5.38 -18.72 10.57
N VAL A 59 -4.91 -17.50 10.83
CA VAL A 59 -3.58 -17.23 11.39
C VAL A 59 -3.71 -16.55 12.74
N CYS A 60 -3.14 -17.16 13.79
CA CYS A 60 -3.21 -16.64 15.15
C CYS A 60 -2.43 -15.34 15.32
N VAL A 61 -2.77 -14.60 16.38
CA VAL A 61 -2.14 -13.33 16.77
C VAL A 61 -0.61 -13.50 16.81
N SER A 62 -0.09 -14.47 17.55
CA SER A 62 1.35 -14.70 17.68
C SER A 62 2.07 -14.99 16.37
N CYS A 63 1.39 -15.60 15.38
CA CYS A 63 2.00 -15.90 14.08
C CYS A 63 1.85 -14.77 13.06
N ARG A 64 1.08 -13.72 13.37
CA ARG A 64 0.91 -12.55 12.50
C ARG A 64 1.57 -11.29 13.06
N THR A 65 2.21 -11.38 14.22
CA THR A 65 2.84 -10.25 14.91
C THR A 65 4.33 -10.48 15.14
N LEU A 66 5.13 -9.43 15.06
CA LEU A 66 6.50 -9.38 15.57
C LEU A 66 6.45 -9.32 17.11
N ASP A 67 7.12 -10.27 17.76
CA ASP A 67 7.25 -10.40 19.22
C ASP A 67 5.92 -10.38 20.00
N GLY A 68 4.81 -10.69 19.34
CA GLY A 68 3.48 -10.69 19.95
C GLY A 68 2.80 -9.31 20.03
N ILE A 69 3.44 -8.24 19.53
CA ILE A 69 3.01 -6.86 19.75
C ILE A 69 2.54 -6.21 18.45
N GLU A 70 3.46 -5.99 17.50
CA GLU A 70 3.17 -5.27 16.25
C GLU A 70 2.81 -6.24 15.14
N PHE A 71 1.91 -5.88 14.24
CA PHE A 71 1.61 -6.72 13.08
C PHE A 71 2.83 -6.84 12.15
N ASP A 72 3.16 -8.08 11.77
CA ASP A 72 4.24 -8.35 10.84
C ASP A 72 3.76 -8.13 9.40
N TYR A 73 3.92 -6.90 8.90
CA TYR A 73 3.54 -6.51 7.55
C TYR A 73 4.33 -7.26 6.47
N LEU A 74 5.60 -7.61 6.73
CA LEU A 74 6.38 -8.42 5.79
C LEU A 74 5.78 -9.82 5.64
N MET A 75 5.38 -10.45 6.75
CA MET A 75 4.65 -11.71 6.72
C MET A 75 3.28 -11.57 6.09
N GLY A 76 2.56 -10.48 6.34
CA GLY A 76 1.31 -10.13 5.66
C GLY A 76 1.46 -10.11 4.14
N MET A 77 2.48 -9.42 3.64
CA MET A 77 2.82 -9.36 2.22
C MET A 77 3.16 -10.75 1.64
N ARG A 78 3.98 -11.56 2.34
CA ARG A 78 4.28 -12.93 1.89
C ARG A 78 3.02 -13.80 1.82
N ARG A 79 2.11 -13.65 2.79
CA ARG A 79 0.83 -14.36 2.79
C ARG A 79 -0.06 -13.97 1.62
N LEU A 80 -0.10 -12.70 1.20
CA LEU A 80 -0.84 -12.27 0.01
C LEU A 80 -0.20 -12.85 -1.27
N LYS A 81 1.13 -12.74 -1.40
CA LYS A 81 1.90 -13.25 -2.54
C LYS A 81 1.77 -14.77 -2.74
N ASN A 82 1.68 -15.55 -1.67
CA ASN A 82 1.63 -17.02 -1.79
C ASN A 82 0.32 -17.55 -2.36
N VAL A 83 -0.71 -16.71 -2.49
CA VAL A 83 -2.05 -17.11 -2.95
C VAL A 83 -2.62 -16.12 -3.95
N LEU A 84 -1.79 -15.62 -4.87
CA LEU A 84 -2.21 -14.64 -5.90
C LEU A 84 -3.44 -15.09 -6.71
N ALA A 85 -3.54 -16.39 -7.03
CA ALA A 85 -4.72 -16.95 -7.70
C ALA A 85 -6.02 -16.82 -6.88
N LYS A 86 -5.92 -16.64 -5.57
CA LYS A 86 -7.02 -16.43 -4.62
C LYS A 86 -6.88 -15.10 -3.87
N LEU A 87 -6.31 -14.07 -4.52
CA LEU A 87 -5.98 -12.80 -3.87
C LEU A 87 -7.19 -12.15 -3.18
N LYS A 88 -8.38 -12.17 -3.78
CA LYS A 88 -9.62 -11.66 -3.15
C LYS A 88 -9.95 -12.37 -1.83
N THR A 89 -9.83 -13.69 -1.80
CA THR A 89 -10.03 -14.50 -0.58
C THR A 89 -8.95 -14.17 0.45
N ALA A 90 -7.70 -13.98 0.02
CA ALA A 90 -6.60 -13.60 0.89
C ALA A 90 -6.82 -12.22 1.53
N VAL A 91 -7.23 -11.23 0.74
CA VAL A 91 -7.55 -9.89 1.24
C VAL A 91 -8.74 -9.90 2.18
N THR A 92 -9.77 -10.70 1.89
CA THR A 92 -10.90 -10.90 2.80
C THR A 92 -10.41 -11.43 4.15
N ARG A 93 -9.55 -12.45 4.13
CA ARG A 93 -8.92 -13.02 5.33
C ARG A 93 -8.12 -11.96 6.11
N GLU A 94 -7.24 -11.25 5.43
CA GLU A 94 -6.37 -10.23 6.05
C GLU A 94 -7.18 -9.08 6.65
N THR A 95 -8.29 -8.67 6.01
CA THR A 95 -9.17 -7.60 6.52
C THR A 95 -9.85 -7.98 7.85
N LEU A 96 -10.14 -9.27 8.07
CA LEU A 96 -10.68 -9.75 9.36
C LEU A 96 -9.69 -9.63 10.53
N PHE A 97 -8.42 -9.38 10.26
CA PHE A 97 -7.45 -9.09 11.32
C PHE A 97 -7.62 -7.69 11.92
N LYS A 98 -8.46 -6.83 11.31
CA LYS A 98 -8.76 -5.46 11.77
C LYS A 98 -7.52 -4.62 12.01
N ILE A 99 -6.51 -4.79 11.17
CA ILE A 99 -5.32 -3.95 11.20
C ILE A 99 -5.70 -2.62 10.54
N GLU A 100 -5.74 -1.57 11.35
CA GLU A 100 -6.03 -0.21 10.87
C GLU A 100 -4.76 0.47 10.39
N PHE A 101 -4.89 1.25 9.31
CA PHE A 101 -3.88 2.22 8.93
C PHE A 101 -4.29 3.59 9.46
N LYS A 102 -3.36 4.28 10.12
CA LYS A 102 -3.56 5.63 10.64
C LYS A 102 -2.42 6.49 10.07
N PRO A 103 -2.65 7.25 8.98
CA PRO A 103 -1.69 8.21 8.49
C PRO A 103 -1.46 9.29 9.55
N VAL A 104 -0.24 9.80 9.56
CA VAL A 104 0.19 10.86 10.46
C VAL A 104 -0.29 12.21 9.91
N SER A 105 -0.67 13.12 10.81
CA SER A 105 -0.96 14.50 10.44
C SER A 105 0.34 15.19 10.03
N ASP A 106 0.28 16.12 9.07
CA ASP A 106 1.47 16.86 8.62
C ASP A 106 2.24 17.53 9.76
N LYS A 107 1.51 18.01 10.78
CA LYS A 107 2.11 18.71 11.92
C LYS A 107 2.97 17.82 12.80
N ASP A 108 2.75 16.51 12.73
CA ASP A 108 3.44 15.53 13.57
C ASP A 108 4.63 14.88 12.83
N VAL A 109 4.85 15.22 11.55
CA VAL A 109 5.96 14.66 10.77
C VAL A 109 7.24 15.44 11.05
N VAL A 110 8.23 14.76 11.62
CA VAL A 110 9.58 15.29 11.78
C VAL A 110 10.44 14.76 10.64
N PHE A 111 10.86 15.66 9.74
CA PHE A 111 11.77 15.31 8.67
C PHE A 111 13.22 15.32 9.18
N PRO A 112 13.94 14.19 9.16
CA PRO A 112 15.40 14.22 9.30
C PRO A 112 16.00 14.98 8.10
N PRO A 113 17.32 15.28 8.11
CA PRO A 113 17.99 15.84 6.94
C PRO A 113 17.77 14.96 5.70
N VAL A 114 16.94 15.44 4.78
CA VAL A 114 16.61 14.76 3.53
C VAL A 114 17.61 15.14 2.45
N ARG A 115 17.87 14.20 1.53
CA ARG A 115 18.77 14.42 0.39
C ARG A 115 17.96 14.70 -0.86
N VAL A 116 18.29 15.78 -1.56
CA VAL A 116 17.71 16.10 -2.86
C VAL A 116 18.26 15.16 -3.93
N ASP A 117 17.38 14.65 -4.78
CA ASP A 117 17.74 13.87 -5.97
C ASP A 117 18.13 14.84 -7.09
N ALA A 118 19.44 14.95 -7.35
CA ALA A 118 19.98 15.91 -8.30
C ALA A 118 19.46 15.69 -9.74
N ILE A 119 19.28 14.44 -10.16
CA ILE A 119 18.78 14.12 -11.50
C ILE A 119 17.30 14.45 -11.60
N ALA A 120 16.50 14.06 -10.60
CA ALA A 120 15.10 14.45 -10.54
C ALA A 120 14.94 15.97 -10.51
N LYS A 121 15.81 16.70 -9.78
CA LYS A 121 15.77 18.17 -9.71
C LYS A 121 16.08 18.80 -11.05
N GLU A 122 17.07 18.28 -11.78
CA GLU A 122 17.38 18.75 -13.13
C GLU A 122 16.23 18.50 -14.10
N VAL A 123 15.61 17.31 -14.04
CA VAL A 123 14.40 17.01 -14.82
C VAL A 123 13.28 17.99 -14.46
N MET A 124 13.07 18.29 -13.18
CA MET A 124 12.06 19.25 -12.77
C MET A 124 12.32 20.65 -13.34
N ASN A 125 13.54 21.17 -13.16
CA ASN A 125 13.94 22.50 -13.63
C ASN A 125 13.82 22.65 -15.16
N LYS A 126 13.97 21.55 -15.90
CA LYS A 126 13.95 21.58 -17.37
C LYS A 126 12.53 21.46 -17.96
N TYR A 127 11.63 20.74 -17.31
CA TYR A 127 10.34 20.34 -17.89
C TYR A 127 9.12 20.93 -17.16
N PHE A 128 9.32 21.69 -16.10
CA PHE A 128 8.26 22.39 -15.37
C PHE A 128 8.66 23.86 -15.20
N ASP A 129 7.75 24.76 -15.56
CA ASP A 129 7.98 26.21 -15.49
C ASP A 129 7.88 26.75 -14.05
N GLU A 130 7.17 26.02 -13.19
CA GLU A 130 6.93 26.40 -11.80
C GLU A 130 7.94 25.74 -10.86
N VAL A 131 8.40 26.49 -9.84
CA VAL A 131 9.15 25.92 -8.73
C VAL A 131 8.17 25.24 -7.78
N ILE A 132 8.01 23.93 -7.94
CA ILE A 132 7.07 23.12 -7.13
C ILE A 132 7.69 22.71 -5.79
N GLY A 133 8.99 22.40 -5.77
CA GLY A 133 9.68 21.92 -4.58
C GLY A 133 10.98 21.19 -4.89
N ASP A 134 11.47 20.43 -3.92
CA ASP A 134 12.68 19.61 -4.03
C ASP A 134 12.34 18.12 -4.07
N PRO A 135 12.74 17.38 -5.13
CA PRO A 135 12.56 15.94 -5.20
C PRO A 135 13.52 15.25 -4.23
N ILE A 136 12.98 14.43 -3.34
CA ILE A 136 13.74 13.74 -2.29
C ILE A 136 14.15 12.35 -2.77
N ILE A 137 15.42 12.01 -2.58
CA ILE A 137 15.97 10.69 -2.91
C ILE A 137 15.13 9.61 -2.23
N THR A 138 14.74 8.62 -3.02
CA THR A 138 13.96 7.46 -2.59
C THR A 138 14.66 6.18 -3.05
N THR A 139 14.63 5.12 -2.24
CA THR A 139 15.27 3.84 -2.60
C THR A 139 14.59 3.21 -3.82
N GLY A 140 15.37 2.91 -4.87
CA GLY A 140 14.94 2.29 -6.12
C GLY A 140 14.88 0.75 -6.07
N ASN A 141 14.03 0.17 -5.23
CA ASN A 141 13.94 -1.29 -5.03
C ASN A 141 12.60 -1.91 -5.46
N GLY A 142 11.88 -1.26 -6.38
CA GLY A 142 10.51 -1.64 -6.75
C GLY A 142 9.44 -1.31 -5.69
N ASN A 143 9.82 -0.71 -4.55
CA ASN A 143 8.88 -0.07 -3.61
C ASN A 143 8.92 1.46 -3.69
N CYS A 144 9.58 2.05 -4.68
CA CYS A 144 9.88 3.50 -4.69
C CYS A 144 8.65 4.39 -4.46
N LEU A 145 7.47 4.05 -4.99
CA LEU A 145 6.25 4.81 -4.68
C LEU A 145 5.89 4.77 -3.18
N PHE A 146 5.92 3.60 -2.55
CA PHE A 146 5.62 3.44 -1.12
C PHE A 146 6.70 4.05 -0.24
N ASN A 147 7.96 3.98 -0.66
CA ASN A 147 9.08 4.61 0.00
C ASN A 147 8.92 6.14 -0.02
N ALA A 148 8.59 6.72 -1.18
CA ALA A 148 8.34 8.15 -1.35
C ALA A 148 7.18 8.64 -0.46
N VAL A 149 6.08 7.89 -0.42
CA VAL A 149 4.93 8.21 0.45
C VAL A 149 5.28 8.02 1.93
N SER A 150 6.07 7.00 2.27
CA SER A 150 6.55 6.80 3.64
C SER A 150 7.41 7.99 4.09
N LEU A 151 8.35 8.43 3.26
CA LEU A 151 9.21 9.58 3.54
C LEU A 151 8.38 10.83 3.84
N LEU A 152 7.35 11.10 3.04
CA LEU A 152 6.46 12.24 3.26
C LEU A 152 5.68 12.11 4.58
N LEU A 153 5.15 10.93 4.89
CA LEU A 153 4.24 10.76 6.03
C LEU A 153 4.95 10.51 7.36
N TYR A 154 6.20 10.06 7.34
CA TYR A 154 6.91 9.59 8.52
C TYR A 154 8.35 10.11 8.62
N GLY A 155 8.84 10.85 7.63
CA GLY A 155 10.23 11.33 7.57
C GLY A 155 11.24 10.28 7.11
N ASP A 156 10.85 9.00 6.99
CA ASP A 156 11.71 7.90 6.56
C ASP A 156 10.95 6.83 5.74
N GLU A 157 11.66 5.82 5.23
CA GLU A 157 11.08 4.74 4.43
C GLU A 157 10.55 3.53 5.26
N SER A 158 10.54 3.63 6.60
CA SER A 158 10.27 2.50 7.51
C SER A 158 8.86 1.94 7.38
N LYS A 159 7.89 2.75 6.92
CA LYS A 159 6.49 2.36 6.77
C LYS A 159 6.10 1.97 5.34
N SER A 160 7.07 1.88 4.42
CA SER A 160 6.84 1.49 3.02
C SER A 160 6.11 0.15 2.85
N VAL A 161 6.52 -0.89 3.59
CA VAL A 161 5.88 -2.21 3.54
C VAL A 161 4.47 -2.17 4.12
N GLN A 162 4.27 -1.45 5.21
CA GLN A 162 2.95 -1.25 5.82
C GLN A 162 2.00 -0.54 4.84
N LEU A 163 2.45 0.55 4.23
CA LEU A 163 1.70 1.29 3.20
C LEU A 163 1.30 0.35 2.05
N ARG A 164 2.26 -0.38 1.50
CA ARG A 164 2.03 -1.34 0.41
C ARG A 164 0.97 -2.38 0.77
N TYR A 165 1.07 -2.95 1.96
CA TYR A 165 0.09 -3.92 2.47
C TYR A 165 -1.32 -3.33 2.51
N HIS A 166 -1.50 -2.16 3.15
CA HIS A 166 -2.82 -1.54 3.26
C HIS A 166 -3.39 -1.09 1.91
N ILE A 167 -2.55 -0.56 1.02
CA ILE A 167 -2.95 -0.19 -0.34
C ILE A 167 -3.43 -1.41 -1.12
N CYS A 168 -2.71 -2.54 -1.04
CA CYS A 168 -3.12 -3.79 -1.67
C CYS A 168 -4.49 -4.26 -1.15
N LEU A 169 -4.68 -4.27 0.17
CA LEU A 169 -5.97 -4.64 0.77
C LEU A 169 -7.09 -3.73 0.27
N ARG A 170 -6.87 -2.42 0.25
CA ARG A 170 -7.85 -1.42 -0.19
C ARG A 170 -8.23 -1.61 -1.65
N MET A 171 -7.25 -1.74 -2.55
CA MET A 171 -7.49 -1.96 -3.98
C MET A 171 -8.36 -3.21 -4.20
N VAL A 172 -7.96 -4.34 -3.65
CA VAL A 172 -8.66 -5.60 -3.90
C VAL A 172 -10.06 -5.61 -3.27
N ARG A 173 -10.22 -5.04 -2.07
CA ARG A 173 -11.51 -4.99 -1.37
C ARG A 173 -12.51 -4.08 -2.07
N ASP A 174 -12.04 -2.91 -2.53
CA ASP A 174 -12.91 -1.85 -3.03
C ASP A 174 -12.84 -1.74 -4.57
N SER A 175 -12.54 -2.86 -5.25
CA SER A 175 -12.27 -2.92 -6.70
C SER A 175 -13.34 -2.25 -7.56
N THR A 176 -14.60 -2.38 -7.19
CA THR A 176 -15.74 -1.78 -7.92
C THR A 176 -15.65 -0.25 -7.93
N SER A 177 -15.21 0.37 -6.83
CA SER A 177 -15.06 1.82 -6.75
C SER A 177 -13.98 2.30 -7.73
N TYR A 178 -12.79 1.68 -7.70
CA TYR A 178 -11.70 2.00 -8.62
C TYR A 178 -12.08 1.77 -10.10
N MET A 179 -12.78 0.67 -10.39
CA MET A 179 -13.22 0.35 -11.76
C MET A 179 -14.35 1.24 -12.28
N ASN A 180 -14.98 2.04 -11.41
CA ASN A 180 -15.98 3.04 -11.78
C ASN A 180 -15.44 4.47 -11.64
N HIS A 181 -14.16 4.66 -11.32
CA HIS A 181 -13.57 5.97 -11.12
C HIS A 181 -13.62 6.82 -12.41
N PRO A 182 -13.89 8.14 -12.33
CA PRO A 182 -13.97 9.02 -13.52
C PRO A 182 -12.74 8.98 -14.42
N HIS A 183 -11.55 8.83 -13.82
CA HIS A 183 -10.28 8.75 -14.57
C HIS A 183 -9.93 7.35 -15.09
N ARG A 184 -10.78 6.33 -14.87
CA ARG A 184 -10.50 4.93 -15.26
C ARG A 184 -9.96 4.80 -16.67
N LYS A 185 -10.63 5.40 -17.66
CA LYS A 185 -10.24 5.23 -19.08
C LYS A 185 -8.80 5.67 -19.33
N ARG A 186 -8.39 6.80 -18.73
CA ARG A 186 -7.02 7.33 -18.84
C ARG A 186 -6.01 6.41 -18.14
N ILE A 187 -6.35 5.97 -16.93
CA ILE A 187 -5.50 5.06 -16.16
C ILE A 187 -5.31 3.72 -16.90
N GLN A 188 -6.40 3.14 -17.43
CA GLN A 188 -6.36 1.87 -18.18
C GLN A 188 -5.46 1.92 -19.41
N CYS A 189 -5.35 3.08 -20.07
CA CYS A 189 -4.47 3.25 -21.23
C CYS A 189 -2.99 3.39 -20.86
N LEU A 190 -2.68 3.78 -19.62
CA LEU A 190 -1.32 4.15 -19.17
C LEU A 190 -0.78 3.25 -18.07
N SER A 191 -1.54 2.27 -17.64
CA SER A 191 -1.20 1.34 -16.56
C SER A 191 -1.50 -0.09 -17.01
N PRO A 192 -0.89 -1.09 -16.37
CA PRO A 192 -1.35 -2.47 -16.51
C PRO A 192 -2.84 -2.61 -16.17
N SER A 193 -3.42 -3.78 -16.46
CA SER A 193 -4.78 -4.06 -16.01
C SER A 193 -4.90 -3.88 -14.49
N TYR A 194 -6.11 -3.60 -14.03
CA TYR A 194 -6.36 -3.39 -12.61
C TYR A 194 -5.97 -4.64 -11.80
N GLU A 195 -6.31 -5.82 -12.32
CA GLU A 195 -5.96 -7.11 -11.75
C GLU A 195 -4.45 -7.33 -11.68
N ALA A 196 -3.71 -7.02 -12.76
CA ALA A 196 -2.26 -7.11 -12.78
C ALA A 196 -1.64 -6.15 -11.74
N THR A 197 -2.14 -4.92 -11.64
CA THR A 197 -1.66 -3.98 -10.63
C THR A 197 -1.95 -4.48 -9.21
N CYS A 198 -3.09 -5.13 -8.95
CA CYS A 198 -3.38 -5.72 -7.64
C CYS A 198 -2.37 -6.83 -7.29
N ILE A 199 -2.00 -7.66 -8.27
CA ILE A 199 -0.99 -8.72 -8.13
C ILE A 199 0.40 -8.13 -7.87
N ASP A 200 0.79 -7.09 -8.61
CA ASP A 200 2.06 -6.39 -8.41
C ASP A 200 2.10 -5.69 -7.05
N CYS A 201 1.00 -5.09 -6.62
CA CYS A 201 0.88 -4.47 -5.30
C CYS A 201 1.00 -5.51 -4.17
N ALA A 202 0.44 -6.71 -4.36
CA ALA A 202 0.54 -7.86 -3.45
C ALA A 202 1.95 -8.49 -3.40
N THR A 203 2.87 -8.05 -4.26
CA THR A 203 4.22 -8.60 -4.39
C THR A 203 5.26 -7.56 -3.98
N ILE A 204 6.08 -7.84 -2.96
CA ILE A 204 7.21 -6.94 -2.61
C ILE A 204 8.11 -6.78 -3.82
N GLY A 205 8.41 -5.53 -4.18
CA GLY A 205 9.21 -5.16 -5.36
C GLY A 205 8.43 -5.14 -6.68
N GLY A 206 7.14 -5.49 -6.69
CA GLY A 206 6.30 -5.34 -7.88
C GLY A 206 6.13 -3.88 -8.29
N PHE A 207 5.88 -3.61 -9.57
CA PHE A 207 5.75 -2.23 -10.02
C PHE A 207 4.46 -1.56 -9.52
N SER A 208 4.50 -0.25 -9.35
CA SER A 208 3.32 0.57 -9.04
C SER A 208 2.84 1.29 -10.29
N SER A 209 1.57 1.66 -10.31
CA SER A 209 0.95 2.37 -11.44
C SER A 209 0.03 3.48 -10.95
N ALA A 210 -0.65 4.17 -11.88
CA ALA A 210 -1.61 5.20 -11.52
C ALA A 210 -2.81 4.64 -10.73
N TRP A 211 -3.11 3.33 -10.84
CA TRP A 211 -4.07 2.68 -9.94
C TRP A 211 -3.60 2.64 -8.49
N THR A 212 -2.31 2.38 -8.27
CA THR A 212 -1.71 2.39 -6.94
C THR A 212 -1.73 3.79 -6.33
N ILE A 213 -1.47 4.82 -7.15
CA ILE A 213 -1.53 6.23 -6.74
C ILE A 213 -2.94 6.63 -6.31
N LEU A 214 -3.96 6.23 -7.07
CA LEU A 214 -5.35 6.48 -6.68
C LEU A 214 -5.68 5.83 -5.32
N ALA A 215 -5.21 4.61 -5.07
CA ALA A 215 -5.39 3.95 -3.78
C ALA A 215 -4.60 4.59 -2.62
N ILE A 216 -3.45 5.22 -2.90
CA ILE A 216 -2.73 6.03 -1.91
C ILE A 216 -3.60 7.19 -1.43
N CYS A 217 -4.33 7.85 -2.33
CA CYS A 217 -5.23 8.94 -1.95
C CYS A 217 -6.20 8.49 -0.86
N ASP A 218 -6.86 7.35 -1.08
CA ASP A 218 -7.83 6.77 -0.14
C ASP A 218 -7.22 6.33 1.20
N ILE A 219 -6.03 5.74 1.18
CA ILE A 219 -5.36 5.24 2.40
C ILE A 219 -4.81 6.38 3.24
N THR A 220 -4.35 7.46 2.61
CA THR A 220 -3.69 8.58 3.29
C THR A 220 -4.63 9.76 3.55
N TRP A 221 -5.84 9.72 2.98
CA TRP A 221 -6.81 10.82 2.96
C TRP A 221 -6.19 12.13 2.48
N ARG A 222 -5.46 12.05 1.36
CA ARG A 222 -4.75 13.19 0.77
C ARG A 222 -4.96 13.22 -0.73
N LEU A 223 -4.88 14.43 -1.27
CA LEU A 223 -4.72 14.63 -2.71
C LEU A 223 -3.33 14.13 -3.13
N VAL A 224 -3.23 13.49 -4.29
CA VAL A 224 -1.93 13.14 -4.88
C VAL A 224 -1.82 13.78 -6.25
N ARG A 225 -0.89 14.73 -6.39
CA ARG A 225 -0.54 15.34 -7.68
C ARG A 225 0.62 14.56 -8.29
N ILE A 226 0.40 14.00 -9.48
CA ILE A 226 1.50 13.39 -10.24
C ILE A 226 2.16 14.49 -11.07
N LEU A 227 3.48 14.53 -11.02
CA LEU A 227 4.34 15.33 -11.87
C LEU A 227 4.98 14.38 -12.87
N TYR A 228 4.57 14.51 -14.14
CA TYR A 228 5.04 13.68 -15.24
C TYR A 228 5.76 14.56 -16.25
N PRO A 229 7.08 14.52 -16.38
CA PRO A 229 7.82 15.45 -17.21
C PRO A 229 7.47 15.27 -18.70
N SER A 230 7.36 16.37 -19.45
CA SER A 230 7.02 16.39 -20.90
C SER A 230 8.19 15.94 -21.80
N VAL A 231 8.95 14.93 -21.36
CA VAL A 231 10.16 14.47 -22.05
C VAL A 231 9.86 13.95 -23.45
N ASN A 232 8.75 13.22 -23.60
CA ASN A 232 8.28 12.69 -24.89
C ASN A 232 7.47 13.73 -25.69
N GLY A 233 7.48 15.00 -25.27
CA GLY A 233 6.71 16.10 -25.86
C GLY A 233 5.47 16.46 -25.04
N VAL A 234 5.00 17.70 -25.16
CA VAL A 234 3.85 18.24 -24.43
C VAL A 234 2.52 17.58 -24.82
N ASN A 235 2.46 16.94 -25.99
CA ASN A 235 1.29 16.21 -26.48
C ASN A 235 1.35 14.71 -26.13
N ASP A 236 2.36 14.25 -25.39
CA ASP A 236 2.40 12.86 -24.92
C ASP A 236 1.15 12.56 -24.09
N PHE A 237 0.51 11.43 -24.40
CA PHE A 237 -0.74 11.05 -23.74
C PHE A 237 -0.53 10.81 -22.25
N ALA A 238 0.64 10.30 -21.85
CA ALA A 238 0.98 10.13 -20.44
C ALA A 238 1.13 11.49 -19.74
N HIS A 239 1.90 12.41 -20.32
CA HIS A 239 2.06 13.76 -19.79
C HIS A 239 0.72 14.49 -19.63
N THR A 240 -0.12 14.50 -20.68
CA THR A 240 -1.41 15.21 -20.67
C THR A 240 -2.46 14.55 -19.77
N SER A 241 -2.39 13.23 -19.58
CA SER A 241 -3.38 12.50 -18.77
C SER A 241 -3.00 12.36 -17.31
N LEU A 242 -1.71 12.23 -17.00
CA LEU A 242 -1.23 11.95 -15.65
C LEU A 242 -0.83 13.20 -14.87
N ASN A 243 -0.48 14.33 -15.51
CA ASN A 243 -0.28 15.60 -14.80
C ASN A 243 -1.60 16.17 -14.28
N THR A 244 -2.18 15.50 -13.29
CA THR A 244 -3.44 15.83 -12.65
C THR A 244 -3.32 15.53 -11.17
N THR A 245 -4.28 16.05 -10.41
CA THR A 245 -4.47 15.69 -9.01
C THR A 245 -5.50 14.58 -8.91
N PHE A 246 -5.17 13.52 -8.18
CA PHE A 246 -6.08 12.48 -7.77
C PHE A 246 -6.62 12.78 -6.38
N GLU A 247 -7.88 12.44 -6.16
CA GLU A 247 -8.58 12.72 -4.91
C GLU A 247 -9.04 11.41 -4.24
N PRO A 248 -9.09 11.36 -2.91
CA PRO A 248 -9.70 10.24 -2.21
C PRO A 248 -11.21 10.19 -2.46
N SER A 249 -11.78 8.99 -2.31
CA SER A 249 -13.23 8.79 -2.36
C SER A 249 -13.96 9.40 -1.15
N SER A 250 -13.20 9.73 -0.09
CA SER A 250 -13.68 10.37 1.14
C SER A 250 -13.20 11.81 1.21
N VAL A 251 -13.88 12.66 1.98
CA VAL A 251 -13.48 14.06 2.17
C VAL A 251 -12.07 14.12 2.78
N VAL A 252 -11.21 14.94 2.19
CA VAL A 252 -9.86 15.22 2.70
C VAL A 252 -9.98 16.01 4.02
N PRO A 253 -9.44 15.51 5.14
CA PRO A 253 -9.42 16.25 6.40
C PRO A 253 -8.69 17.59 6.27
N ALA A 254 -9.16 18.61 6.98
CA ALA A 254 -8.49 19.90 7.01
C ALA A 254 -7.06 19.77 7.55
N GLY A 255 -6.12 20.48 6.93
CA GLY A 255 -4.70 20.49 7.34
C GLY A 255 -3.87 19.34 6.75
N HIS A 256 -4.42 18.51 5.87
CA HIS A 256 -3.64 17.55 5.08
C HIS A 256 -3.15 18.21 3.78
N SER A 257 -1.84 18.17 3.56
CA SER A 257 -1.18 18.64 2.36
C SER A 257 -1.29 17.64 1.21
N THR A 258 -1.22 18.20 -0.01
CA THR A 258 -1.14 17.42 -1.25
C THR A 258 0.21 16.69 -1.33
N ILE A 259 0.16 15.41 -1.64
CA ILE A 259 1.34 14.60 -1.96
C ILE A 259 1.74 14.91 -3.40
N ASN A 260 2.89 15.56 -3.61
CA ASN A 260 3.47 15.70 -4.95
C ASN A 260 4.40 14.50 -5.22
N ILE A 261 4.17 13.78 -6.31
CA ILE A 261 4.98 12.63 -6.74
C ILE A 261 5.52 12.90 -8.14
N LEU A 262 6.84 12.94 -8.30
CA LEU A 262 7.49 12.93 -9.61
C LEU A 262 7.65 11.48 -10.08
N TRP A 263 7.15 11.19 -11.28
CA TRP A 263 7.34 9.92 -11.96
C TRP A 263 8.32 10.09 -13.11
N TYR A 264 9.54 9.57 -12.96
CA TYR A 264 10.65 9.80 -13.89
C TYR A 264 11.52 8.55 -14.10
N VAL A 265 12.60 8.67 -14.87
CA VAL A 265 13.61 7.61 -15.07
C VAL A 265 14.77 7.81 -14.09
N GLN A 266 14.99 6.83 -13.21
CA GLN A 266 16.04 6.93 -12.21
C GLN A 266 17.44 7.05 -12.83
N GLY A 267 18.23 8.01 -12.34
CA GLY A 267 19.67 8.10 -12.61
C GLY A 267 20.04 8.48 -14.05
N GLN A 268 19.08 8.82 -14.91
CA GLN A 268 19.33 9.19 -16.29
C GLN A 268 18.55 10.42 -16.70
N LEU A 269 19.27 11.41 -17.22
CA LEU A 269 18.65 12.53 -17.91
C LEU A 269 18.06 12.04 -19.25
N PRO A 270 16.97 12.66 -19.70
CA PRO A 270 16.44 12.44 -21.04
C PRO A 270 17.49 12.59 -22.13
N LYS A 271 17.64 11.57 -22.98
CA LYS A 271 18.42 11.66 -24.21
C LYS A 271 17.51 12.08 -25.36
N GLN A 272 17.94 13.08 -26.12
CA GLN A 272 17.21 13.56 -27.28
C GLN A 272 16.98 12.43 -28.29
N GLY A 273 15.75 12.31 -28.80
CA GLY A 273 15.38 11.28 -29.77
C GLY A 273 15.17 9.87 -29.21
N SER A 274 15.30 9.67 -27.89
CA SER A 274 15.00 8.40 -27.23
C SER A 274 13.65 8.43 -26.52
N TRP A 275 12.96 7.29 -26.50
CA TRP A 275 11.73 7.14 -25.74
C TRP A 275 12.02 7.13 -24.24
N TYR A 276 11.35 8.01 -23.49
CA TYR A 276 11.51 8.14 -22.05
C TYR A 276 10.50 7.25 -21.32
N ALA A 277 10.93 6.04 -20.94
CA ALA A 277 10.11 5.05 -20.22
C ALA A 277 10.33 5.15 -18.70
N VAL A 278 9.47 5.93 -18.03
CA VAL A 278 9.53 6.16 -16.59
C VAL A 278 9.49 4.86 -15.77
N ASN A 279 10.24 4.81 -14.67
CA ASN A 279 10.38 3.59 -13.85
C ASN A 279 10.56 3.86 -12.36
N HIS A 280 10.56 5.12 -11.94
CA HIS A 280 10.88 5.51 -10.57
C HIS A 280 9.99 6.65 -10.08
N PHE A 281 9.68 6.60 -8.79
CA PHE A 281 8.86 7.60 -8.10
C PHE A 281 9.69 8.23 -6.98
N VAL A 282 9.62 9.55 -6.89
CA VAL A 282 10.15 10.32 -5.76
C VAL A 282 9.10 11.31 -5.27
N HIS A 283 9.10 11.59 -3.98
CA HIS A 283 8.28 12.66 -3.43
C HIS A 283 8.95 14.01 -3.69
N VAL A 284 8.14 15.04 -4.01
CA VAL A 284 8.59 16.42 -4.14
C VAL A 284 8.12 17.22 -2.93
N LEU A 285 9.07 17.60 -2.08
CA LEU A 285 8.82 18.35 -0.86
C LEU A 285 8.63 19.83 -1.20
N ASP A 286 7.44 20.35 -0.89
CA ASP A 286 7.14 21.77 -1.04
C ASP A 286 7.75 22.58 0.11
N MET A 287 8.87 23.22 -0.17
CA MET A 287 9.60 24.06 0.79
C MET A 287 8.78 25.25 1.30
N ASN A 288 7.80 25.74 0.52
CA ASN A 288 6.94 26.85 0.94
C ASN A 288 5.85 26.40 1.93
N ALA A 289 5.48 25.13 1.92
CA ALA A 289 4.56 24.55 2.90
C ALA A 289 5.28 24.23 4.22
N SER A 290 6.52 23.73 4.15
CA SER A 290 7.33 23.40 5.33
C SER A 290 7.72 24.63 6.17
N LEU A 291 7.90 25.79 5.56
CA LEU A 291 8.19 27.05 6.26
C LEU A 291 6.98 27.67 6.99
N ARG A 292 5.75 27.17 6.76
CA ARG A 292 4.55 27.67 7.46
C ARG A 292 4.24 26.93 8.77
N THR A 293 5.05 25.94 9.12
CA THR A 293 4.88 25.10 10.32
C THR A 293 6.04 25.18 11.32
N LEU A 294 7.07 25.97 11.02
CA LEU A 294 8.11 26.42 11.96
C LEU A 294 7.80 27.86 12.42
#